data_AF-A0A2A2F554-F1
#
_entry.id   AF-A0A2A2F554-F1
#
_cell.length_a   1.000
_cell.length_b   1.000
_cell.length_c   1.000
_cell.angle_alpha   90.00
_cell.angle_beta   90.00
_cell.angle_gamma   90.00
#
_symmetry.space_group_name_H-M   'P 1'
#
loop_
_entity.id
_entity.type
_entity.pdbx_description
1 polymer ?
#
loop_
_entity_poly.entity_id
_entity_poly.type
_entity_poly.pdbx_seq_one_letter_code
_entity_poly.pdbx_strand_id
1 'polypeptide(L)'
;MANMPLHIFFAFIVLGGVASMMLGILLLRLTLTYRLKKKLKATGDYWASGTLDFDFINTIMFAWACATPWFQQLKRFQLLYPGLDVRSFAKWYEKVAAYGAIYGLMVVFLSLPFFFLFRP
;
A
#
# COMPACT_ATOMS: atom_id res chain seq x y z
N MET A 1 29.34 15.13 16.05
CA MET A 1 28.83 14.20 15.01
C MET A 1 29.09 12.79 15.52
N ALA A 2 28.06 11.97 15.71
CA ALA A 2 28.23 10.61 16.18
C ALA A 2 28.89 9.76 15.07
N ASN A 3 29.96 9.04 15.40
CA ASN A 3 30.59 8.04 14.54
C ASN A 3 29.67 6.81 14.41
N MET A 4 28.52 6.97 13.74
CA MET A 4 27.63 5.86 13.46
C MET A 4 28.12 5.13 12.21
N PRO A 5 28.37 3.82 12.28
CA PRO A 5 28.76 3.06 11.09
C PRO A 5 27.61 3.03 10.07
N LEU A 6 27.95 3.12 8.78
CA LEU A 6 26.97 3.29 7.69
C LEU A 6 25.90 2.18 7.67
N HIS A 7 26.26 0.93 7.97
CA HIS A 7 25.29 -0.17 8.00
C HIS A 7 24.21 0.04 9.08
N ILE A 8 24.53 0.63 10.23
CA ILE A 8 23.54 0.94 11.28
C ILE A 8 22.58 2.02 10.78
N PHE A 9 23.12 3.05 10.11
CA PHE A 9 22.29 4.10 9.52
C PHE A 9 21.30 3.55 8.48
N PHE A 10 21.78 2.71 7.54
CA PHE A 10 20.89 2.06 6.56
C PHE A 10 19.91 1.08 7.22
N ALA A 11 20.30 0.39 8.30
CA ALA A 11 19.38 -0.47 9.05
C ALA A 11 18.21 0.33 9.63
N PHE A 12 18.45 1.52 10.19
CA PHE A 12 17.39 2.40 10.67
C PHE A 12 16.46 2.85 9.54
N ILE A 13 17.01 3.20 8.37
CA ILE A 13 16.19 3.59 7.21
C ILE A 13 15.33 2.42 6.73
N VAL A 14 15.90 1.22 6.63
CA VAL A 14 15.18 0.00 6.25
C VAL A 14 14.06 -0.28 7.25
N LEU A 15 14.34 -0.23 8.56
CA LEU A 15 13.32 -0.44 9.60
C LEU A 15 12.21 0.61 9.52
N GLY A 16 12.55 1.88 9.32
CA GLY A 16 11.57 2.95 9.13
C GLY A 16 10.69 2.73 7.88
N GLY A 17 11.30 2.31 6.78
CA GLY A 17 10.59 1.95 5.55
C GLY A 17 9.64 0.76 5.74
N VAL A 18 10.08 -0.31 6.42
CA VAL A 18 9.25 -1.47 6.75
C VAL A 18 8.09 -1.07 7.67
N ALA A 19 8.36 -0.28 8.70
CA ALA A 19 7.33 0.18 9.64
C ALA A 19 6.28 1.04 8.93
N SER A 20 6.71 1.98 8.08
CA SER A 20 5.81 2.79 7.26
C SER A 20 4.98 1.93 6.30
N MET A 21 5.62 0.93 5.67
CA MET A 21 4.95 0.00 4.77
C MET A 21 3.84 -0.78 5.48
N MET A 22 4.19 -1.42 6.60
CA MET A 22 3.28 -2.26 7.38
C MET A 22 2.12 -1.44 7.94
N LEU A 23 2.40 -0.25 8.47
CA LEU A 23 1.39 0.64 9.03
C LEU A 23 0.45 1.17 7.93
N GLY A 24 0.98 1.54 6.76
CA GLY A 24 0.18 1.96 5.61
C GLY A 24 -0.78 0.86 5.13
N ILE A 25 -0.29 -0.37 4.99
CA ILE A 25 -1.11 -1.53 4.59
C ILE A 25 -2.16 -1.85 5.66
N LEU A 26 -1.79 -1.82 6.93
CA LEU A 26 -2.72 -2.09 8.03
C LEU A 26 -3.87 -1.07 8.08
N LEU A 27 -3.54 0.23 7.96
CA LEU A 27 -4.54 1.29 7.94
C LEU A 27 -5.46 1.20 6.74
N LEU A 28 -4.91 0.93 5.55
CA LEU A 28 -5.72 0.69 4.35
C LEU A 28 -6.67 -0.48 4.56
N ARG A 29 -6.17 -1.61 5.08
CA ARG A 29 -6.99 -2.79 5.34
C ARG A 29 -8.13 -2.47 6.30
N LEU A 30 -7.82 -1.89 7.46
CA LEU A 30 -8.83 -1.54 8.48
C LEU A 30 -9.89 -0.59 7.93
N THR A 31 -9.47 0.47 7.22
CA THR A 31 -10.38 1.49 6.71
C THR A 31 -11.27 0.99 5.58
N LEU A 32 -10.71 0.18 4.67
CA LEU A 32 -11.46 -0.44 3.57
C LEU A 32 -12.44 -1.50 4.10
N THR A 33 -11.99 -2.40 4.97
CA THR A 33 -12.87 -3.40 5.62
C THR A 33 -14.01 -2.73 6.38
N TYR A 34 -13.74 -1.67 7.16
CA TYR A 34 -14.77 -0.94 7.89
C TYR A 34 -15.78 -0.26 6.96
N ARG A 35 -15.32 0.45 5.92
CA ARG A 35 -16.21 1.15 4.98
C ARG A 35 -17.08 0.19 4.18
N LEU A 36 -16.53 -0.93 3.74
CA LEU A 36 -17.27 -1.92 2.96
C LEU A 36 -18.28 -2.66 3.83
N LYS A 37 -17.90 -3.05 5.05
CA LYS A 37 -18.84 -3.61 6.04
C LYS A 37 -19.98 -2.64 6.39
N LYS A 38 -19.70 -1.33 6.44
CA LYS A 38 -20.73 -0.29 6.66
C LYS A 38 -21.65 -0.11 5.45
N LYS A 39 -21.13 -0.23 4.22
CA LYS A 39 -21.94 -0.18 2.99
C LYS A 39 -22.77 -1.45 2.74
N LEU A 40 -22.39 -2.57 3.36
CA LEU A 40 -23.06 -3.88 3.25
C LEU A 40 -24.48 -3.94 3.84
N LYS A 41 -25.03 -2.85 4.41
CA LYS A 41 -26.27 -2.88 5.20
C LYS A 41 -27.47 -2.09 4.67
N ALA A 42 -27.48 -1.60 3.43
CA ALA A 42 -28.64 -0.81 2.95
C ALA A 42 -29.23 -1.18 1.57
N THR A 43 -28.49 -1.72 0.62
CA THR A 43 -29.00 -1.84 -0.77
C THR A 43 -28.91 -3.22 -1.41
N GLY A 44 -28.38 -4.25 -0.74
CA GLY A 44 -28.47 -5.65 -1.20
C GLY A 44 -27.74 -5.99 -2.51
N ASP A 45 -27.33 -5.01 -3.31
CA ASP A 45 -26.65 -5.22 -4.58
C ASP A 45 -25.14 -5.18 -4.39
N TYR A 46 -24.55 -6.36 -4.59
CA TYR A 46 -23.14 -6.51 -4.84
C TYR A 46 -22.75 -5.73 -6.10
N TRP A 47 -21.54 -5.15 -6.07
CA TRP A 47 -20.69 -5.20 -7.26
C TRP A 47 -20.69 -6.66 -7.71
N ALA A 48 -21.28 -7.00 -8.86
CA ALA A 48 -21.62 -8.36 -9.31
C ALA A 48 -20.45 -9.38 -9.42
N SER A 49 -19.30 -9.10 -8.81
CA SER A 49 -18.28 -10.08 -8.45
C SER A 49 -17.97 -9.95 -6.97
N GLY A 50 -18.35 -10.97 -6.18
CA GLY A 50 -17.94 -11.13 -4.78
C GLY A 50 -16.44 -11.44 -4.66
N THR A 51 -15.57 -10.55 -5.13
CA THR A 51 -14.10 -10.76 -5.20
C THR A 51 -13.30 -9.73 -4.39
N LEU A 52 -13.95 -8.73 -3.80
CA LEU A 52 -13.34 -7.84 -2.79
C LEU A 52 -13.57 -8.36 -1.37
N ASP A 53 -13.32 -9.65 -1.15
CA ASP A 53 -12.61 -9.97 0.09
C ASP A 53 -11.31 -9.17 0.02
N PHE A 54 -11.17 -8.17 0.88
CA PHE A 54 -9.93 -7.40 1.00
C PHE A 54 -8.89 -8.26 1.70
N ASP A 55 -8.50 -9.30 0.98
CA ASP A 55 -7.35 -10.08 1.29
C ASP A 55 -6.11 -9.21 1.12
N PHE A 56 -5.01 -9.66 1.68
CA PHE A 56 -3.78 -8.87 1.73
C PHE A 56 -3.35 -8.36 0.34
N ILE A 57 -3.52 -9.21 -0.68
CA ILE A 57 -3.18 -8.91 -2.09
C ILE A 57 -4.05 -7.78 -2.66
N ASN A 58 -5.36 -7.79 -2.41
CA ASN A 58 -6.27 -6.74 -2.89
C ASN A 58 -5.97 -5.39 -2.23
N THR A 59 -5.54 -5.42 -0.96
CA THR A 59 -5.08 -4.20 -0.25
C THR A 59 -3.82 -3.63 -0.89
N ILE A 60 -2.87 -4.49 -1.27
CA ILE A 60 -1.65 -4.10 -1.97
C ILE A 60 -1.99 -3.53 -3.35
N MET A 61 -2.84 -4.19 -4.13
CA MET A 61 -3.28 -3.69 -5.43
C MET A 61 -3.97 -2.34 -5.32
N PHE A 62 -4.81 -2.14 -4.30
CA PHE A 62 -5.44 -0.85 -4.01
C PHE A 62 -4.39 0.21 -3.68
N ALA A 63 -3.40 -0.10 -2.83
CA ALA A 63 -2.32 0.81 -2.48
C ALA A 63 -1.55 1.26 -3.73
N TRP A 64 -1.18 0.31 -4.60
CA TRP A 64 -0.51 0.59 -5.87
C TRP A 64 -1.38 1.41 -6.84
N ALA A 65 -2.65 1.05 -7.02
CA ALA A 65 -3.59 1.79 -7.85
C ALA A 65 -3.82 3.24 -7.34
N CYS A 66 -3.79 3.44 -6.03
CA CYS A 66 -3.99 4.74 -5.40
C CYS A 66 -2.73 5.63 -5.47
N ALA A 67 -1.55 5.05 -5.23
CA ALA A 67 -0.28 5.78 -5.22
C ALA A 67 0.25 6.05 -6.65
N THR A 68 -0.18 5.26 -7.63
CA THR A 68 0.46 5.24 -8.95
C THR A 68 -0.57 5.17 -10.10
N PRO A 69 -0.74 6.25 -10.88
CA PRO A 69 -1.83 6.37 -11.87
C PRO A 69 -1.71 5.37 -13.04
N TRP A 70 -0.50 5.07 -13.48
CA TRP A 70 -0.21 4.02 -14.48
C TRP A 70 -0.66 2.61 -14.06
N PHE A 71 -0.71 2.28 -12.76
CA PHE A 71 -1.12 0.95 -12.30
C PHE A 71 -2.61 0.70 -12.58
N GLN A 72 -3.45 1.75 -12.49
CA GLN A 72 -4.87 1.68 -12.87
C GLN A 72 -5.07 1.48 -14.39
N GLN A 73 -4.09 1.86 -15.21
CA GLN A 73 -4.14 1.72 -16.66
C GLN A 73 -3.69 0.33 -17.15
N LEU A 74 -3.18 -0.52 -16.26
CA LEU A 74 -2.79 -1.88 -16.61
C LEU A 74 -4.01 -2.68 -17.05
N LYS A 75 -3.96 -3.31 -18.23
CA LYS A 75 -5.04 -4.17 -18.74
C LYS A 75 -5.47 -5.25 -17.73
N ARG A 76 -4.53 -5.81 -16.97
CA ARG A 76 -4.81 -6.78 -15.90
C ARG A 76 -5.63 -6.17 -14.76
N PHE A 77 -5.34 -4.92 -14.38
CA PHE A 77 -6.11 -4.22 -13.35
C PHE A 77 -7.53 -3.91 -13.85
N GLN A 78 -7.66 -3.44 -15.10
CA GLN A 78 -8.96 -3.16 -15.71
C GLN A 78 -9.81 -4.41 -15.95
N LEU A 79 -9.18 -5.57 -16.21
CA LEU A 79 -9.84 -6.86 -16.29
C LEU A 79 -10.41 -7.31 -14.93
N LEU A 80 -9.66 -7.08 -13.85
CA LEU A 80 -10.08 -7.44 -12.49
C LEU A 80 -11.10 -6.45 -11.91
N TYR A 81 -10.96 -5.16 -12.24
CA TYR A 81 -11.79 -4.08 -11.71
C TYR A 81 -12.23 -3.13 -12.85
N PRO A 82 -13.20 -3.55 -13.68
CA PRO A 82 -13.65 -2.75 -14.81
C PRO A 82 -14.29 -1.45 -14.36
N GLY A 83 -13.79 -0.32 -14.87
CA GLY A 83 -14.33 1.02 -14.60
C GLY A 83 -14.07 1.57 -13.19
N LEU A 84 -13.30 0.87 -12.34
CA LEU A 84 -13.03 1.32 -10.97
C LEU A 84 -11.90 2.37 -10.95
N ASP A 85 -12.27 3.63 -10.76
CA ASP A 85 -11.31 4.67 -10.41
C ASP A 85 -11.03 4.68 -8.89
N VAL A 86 -10.06 3.86 -8.49
CA VAL A 86 -9.54 3.77 -7.12
C VAL A 86 -9.16 5.12 -6.52
N ARG A 87 -8.57 6.02 -7.32
CA ARG A 87 -8.06 7.30 -6.83
C ARG A 87 -9.18 8.29 -6.50
N SER A 88 -10.31 8.25 -7.20
CA SER A 88 -11.50 9.03 -6.83
C SER A 88 -12.28 8.35 -5.70
N PHE A 89 -12.27 7.02 -5.61
CA PHE A 89 -12.90 6.26 -4.52
C PHE A 89 -12.22 6.45 -3.15
N ALA A 90 -10.88 6.57 -3.15
CA ALA A 90 -10.07 6.67 -1.94
C ALA A 90 -10.20 8.04 -1.26
N LYS A 91 -10.34 8.03 0.08
CA LYS A 91 -10.28 9.26 0.88
C LYS A 91 -8.85 9.77 1.01
N TRP A 92 -8.69 11.03 1.41
CA TRP A 92 -7.38 11.66 1.54
C TRP A 92 -6.42 10.88 2.47
N TYR A 93 -6.91 10.36 3.60
CA TYR A 93 -6.10 9.59 4.53
C TYR A 93 -5.72 8.20 3.99
N GLU A 94 -6.60 7.56 3.19
CA GLU A 94 -6.29 6.31 2.49
C GLU A 94 -5.23 6.55 1.42
N LYS A 95 -5.27 7.69 0.73
CA LYS A 95 -4.21 8.10 -0.20
C LYS A 95 -2.88 8.23 0.52
N VAL A 96 -2.85 8.93 1.66
CA VAL A 96 -1.62 9.07 2.48
C VAL A 96 -1.11 7.71 2.94
N ALA A 97 -1.98 6.83 3.43
CA ALA A 97 -1.61 5.47 3.83
C ALA A 97 -1.07 4.64 2.65
N ALA A 98 -1.66 4.78 1.46
CA ALA A 98 -1.17 4.14 0.24
C ALA A 98 0.21 4.67 -0.18
N TYR A 99 0.43 5.98 -0.14
CA TYR A 99 1.75 6.55 -0.39
C TYR A 99 2.77 6.06 0.64
N GLY A 100 2.44 6.05 1.94
CA GLY A 100 3.32 5.51 2.97
C GLY A 100 3.66 4.04 2.74
N ALA A 101 2.67 3.24 2.32
CA ALA A 101 2.87 1.84 1.97
C ALA A 101 3.89 1.66 0.82
N ILE A 102 3.66 2.35 -0.30
CA ILE A 102 4.46 2.19 -1.51
C ILE A 102 5.83 2.85 -1.40
N TYR A 103 5.93 4.07 -0.85
CA TYR A 103 7.22 4.72 -0.64
C TYR A 103 8.04 4.03 0.44
N GLY A 104 7.40 3.50 1.50
CA GLY A 104 8.08 2.66 2.49
C GLY A 104 8.75 1.45 1.84
N LEU A 105 8.03 0.75 0.95
CA LEU A 105 8.58 -0.35 0.15
C LEU A 105 9.75 0.12 -0.74
N MET A 106 9.64 1.25 -1.43
CA MET A 106 10.70 1.80 -2.27
C MET A 106 11.96 2.14 -1.46
N VAL A 107 11.79 2.77 -0.30
CA VAL A 107 12.90 3.12 0.61
C VAL A 107 13.61 1.86 1.09
N VAL A 108 12.88 0.81 1.45
CA VAL A 108 13.46 -0.50 1.80
C VAL A 108 14.25 -1.05 0.62
N PHE A 109 13.65 -1.10 -0.57
CA PHE A 109 14.29 -1.69 -1.75
C PHE A 109 15.57 -0.95 -2.15
N LEU A 110 15.59 0.37 -2.05
CA LEU A 110 16.76 1.19 -2.35
C LEU A 110 17.83 1.10 -1.25
N SER A 111 17.44 1.00 0.02
CA SER A 111 18.37 1.07 1.17
C SER A 111 18.95 -0.29 1.56
N LEU A 112 18.24 -1.38 1.27
CA LEU A 112 18.64 -2.74 1.62
C LEU A 112 19.99 -3.15 0.97
N PRO A 113 20.28 -2.86 -0.31
CA PRO A 113 21.60 -3.16 -0.89
C PRO A 113 22.74 -2.43 -0.18
N PHE A 114 22.54 -1.17 0.22
CA PHE A 114 23.56 -0.41 0.95
C PHE A 114 23.83 -0.98 2.34
N PHE A 115 22.81 -1.50 3.02
CA PHE A 115 23.01 -2.22 4.29
C PHE A 115 23.97 -3.41 4.12
N PHE A 116 23.78 -4.24 3.08
CA PHE A 116 24.65 -5.38 2.81
C PHE A 116 26.03 -4.96 2.32
N LEU A 117 26.13 -3.89 1.53
CA LEU A 117 27.39 -3.42 0.97
C LEU A 117 28.31 -2.76 2.01
N PHE A 118 27.75 -2.10 3.02
CA PHE A 118 28.50 -1.50 4.14
C PHE A 118 28.57 -2.39 5.38
N ARG A 119 28.08 -3.63 5.28
CA ARG A 119 28.27 -4.65 6.32
C ARG A 119 29.74 -5.08 6.30
N PRO A 120 30.46 -5.00 7.44
CA PRO A 120 31.85 -5.43 7.52
C PRO A 120 31.99 -6.94 7.31
#